data_AF-F4RZA9-F1
#
_entry.id   AF-F4RZA9-F1
#
_cell.length_a   1.000
_cell.length_b   1.000
_cell.length_c   1.000
_cell.angle_alpha   90.00
_cell.angle_beta   90.00
_cell.angle_gamma   90.00
#
_symmetry.space_group_name_H-M   'P 1'
#
loop_
_entity.id
_entity.type
_entity.pdbx_description
1 polymer ?
#
loop_
_entity_poly.entity_id
_entity_poly.type
_entity_poly.pdbx_seq_one_letter_code
_entity_poly.pdbx_strand_id
1 'polypeptide(L)'
;MAYSHLDKQSRVLKEILEDGSIMEGAHIPPIMRIANILDLSSDTVSWEKLSKEEILEKIFQLIETMNGVVLLPAGHKSQVFDHAWNREYTMYRLSQKKDRLSELFSVRIKNLASLSDKHDLKIPFEWLNMLPDTEVEASLGEALICLHVNLHFDLLKELKVILRSQPRRASTNSRIIGTWTDNLPEHLLIKTPEFKRFFALRDQKVKGLGPV
;
A
#
# COMPACT_ATOMS: atom_id res chain seq x y z
N MET A 1 -18.53 1.97 35.79
CA MET A 1 -18.62 0.86 34.81
C MET A 1 -17.64 1.16 33.67
N ALA A 2 -16.38 0.80 33.86
CA ALA A 2 -15.31 0.93 32.86
C ALA A 2 -14.52 -0.39 32.91
N TYR A 3 -13.90 -0.79 31.80
CA TYR A 3 -13.14 -2.05 31.58
C TYR A 3 -13.85 -3.22 30.84
N SER A 4 -14.85 -2.99 29.99
CA SER A 4 -15.34 -4.04 29.06
C SER A 4 -14.75 -3.97 27.63
N HIS A 5 -13.94 -2.95 27.32
CA HIS A 5 -13.41 -2.74 25.95
C HIS A 5 -11.98 -3.23 25.73
N LEU A 6 -11.24 -3.59 26.78
CA LEU A 6 -9.89 -4.15 26.65
C LEU A 6 -9.87 -5.64 26.27
N ASP A 7 -10.99 -6.35 26.48
CA ASP A 7 -11.10 -7.81 26.26
C ASP A 7 -11.38 -8.23 24.81
N LYS A 8 -11.62 -7.28 23.89
CA LYS A 8 -11.39 -7.57 22.47
C LYS A 8 -9.90 -7.42 22.19
N GLN A 9 -9.10 -8.37 22.70
CA GLN A 9 -7.70 -8.50 22.32
C GLN A 9 -7.65 -8.49 20.79
N SER A 10 -7.12 -7.40 20.21
CA SER A 10 -6.93 -7.31 18.76
C SER A 10 -6.17 -8.55 18.33
N ARG A 11 -6.77 -9.37 17.46
CA ARG A 11 -6.15 -10.59 16.92
C ARG A 11 -4.76 -10.26 16.35
N VAL A 12 -4.64 -9.08 15.75
CA VAL A 12 -3.36 -8.54 15.26
C VAL A 12 -2.37 -8.28 16.38
N LEU A 13 -2.79 -7.63 17.48
CA LEU A 13 -1.90 -7.37 18.61
C LEU A 13 -1.38 -8.68 19.21
N LYS A 14 -2.27 -9.68 19.37
CA LYS A 14 -1.88 -10.99 19.88
C LYS A 14 -0.86 -11.68 18.95
N GLU A 15 -1.14 -11.70 17.64
CA GLU A 15 -0.25 -12.29 16.63
C GLU A 15 1.15 -11.64 16.63
N ILE A 16 1.22 -10.31 16.75
CA ILE A 16 2.47 -9.52 16.77
C ILE A 16 3.25 -9.67 18.08
N LEU A 17 2.57 -9.90 19.20
CA LEU A 17 3.24 -10.17 20.47
C LEU A 17 3.77 -11.60 20.53
N GLU A 18 3.03 -12.56 20.00
CA GLU A 18 3.39 -13.98 20.00
C GLU A 18 4.56 -14.29 19.06
N ASP A 19 4.67 -13.61 17.93
CA ASP A 19 5.73 -13.88 16.95
C ASP A 19 7.05 -13.12 17.19
N GLY A 20 7.12 -12.32 18.26
CA GLY A 20 8.32 -11.59 18.67
C GLY A 20 8.64 -10.35 17.83
N SER A 21 7.79 -9.93 16.89
CA SER A 21 8.08 -8.83 15.95
C SER A 21 8.45 -7.51 16.65
N ILE A 22 7.90 -7.26 17.84
CA ILE A 22 8.21 -6.06 18.63
C ILE A 22 9.69 -6.06 19.07
N MET A 23 10.24 -7.23 19.41
CA MET A 23 11.65 -7.36 19.78
C MET A 23 12.58 -7.16 18.58
N GLU A 24 12.06 -7.36 17.37
CA GLU A 24 12.77 -7.17 16.09
C GLU A 24 12.65 -5.73 15.56
N GLY A 25 11.93 -4.85 16.27
CA GLY A 25 11.81 -3.42 15.95
C GLY A 25 10.49 -3.00 15.30
N ALA A 26 9.45 -3.86 15.31
CA ALA A 26 8.13 -3.46 14.85
C ALA A 26 7.45 -2.48 15.82
N HIS A 27 6.85 -1.42 15.29
CA HIS A 27 6.16 -0.42 16.11
C HIS A 27 4.67 -0.76 16.26
N ILE A 28 4.21 -0.96 17.50
CA ILE A 28 2.80 -1.24 17.81
C ILE A 28 1.85 -0.14 17.29
N PRO A 29 2.10 1.17 17.51
CA PRO A 29 1.10 2.19 17.15
C PRO A 29 0.77 2.22 15.65
N PRO A 30 1.76 2.25 14.73
CA PRO A 30 1.47 2.16 13.29
C PRO A 30 0.77 0.85 12.89
N ILE A 31 1.19 -0.30 13.45
CA ILE A 31 0.55 -1.59 13.17
C ILE A 31 -0.92 -1.57 13.55
N MET A 32 -1.22 -1.12 14.77
CA MET A 32 -2.58 -1.09 15.28
C MET A 32 -3.46 -0.10 14.50
N ARG A 33 -2.88 1.03 14.09
CA ARG A 33 -3.58 2.00 13.25
C ARG A 33 -3.91 1.41 11.87
N ILE A 34 -2.94 0.81 11.19
CA ILE A 34 -3.14 0.10 9.92
C ILE A 34 -4.15 -1.03 10.07
N ALA A 35 -4.06 -1.81 11.14
CA ALA A 35 -4.96 -2.93 11.41
C ALA A 35 -6.42 -2.48 11.54
N ASN A 36 -6.65 -1.33 12.18
CA ASN A 36 -7.98 -0.75 12.28
C ASN A 36 -8.47 -0.17 10.94
N ILE A 37 -7.60 0.51 10.19
CA ILE A 37 -7.99 1.10 8.90
C ILE A 37 -8.36 0.02 7.87
N LEU A 38 -7.57 -1.06 7.82
CA LEU A 38 -7.72 -2.15 6.87
C LEU A 38 -8.57 -3.32 7.41
N ASP A 39 -9.12 -3.20 8.62
CA ASP A 39 -9.94 -4.21 9.28
C ASP A 39 -9.26 -5.59 9.38
N LEU A 40 -7.95 -5.64 9.67
CA LEU A 40 -7.10 -6.84 9.63
C LEU A 40 -7.39 -7.89 10.73
N SER A 41 -8.14 -7.50 11.75
CA SER A 41 -8.63 -8.44 12.77
C SER A 41 -9.74 -9.36 12.25
N SER A 42 -10.39 -8.98 11.14
CA SER A 42 -11.52 -9.68 10.56
C SER A 42 -11.12 -10.38 9.25
N ASP A 43 -11.46 -11.66 9.12
CA ASP A 43 -11.20 -12.39 7.86
C ASP A 43 -12.16 -11.92 6.75
N THR A 44 -13.36 -11.44 7.10
CA THR A 44 -14.39 -10.94 6.19
C THR A 44 -14.72 -9.47 6.44
N VAL A 45 -14.80 -8.66 5.39
CA VAL A 45 -15.18 -7.24 5.49
C VAL A 45 -15.89 -6.82 4.20
N SER A 46 -17.00 -6.09 4.30
CA SER A 46 -17.83 -5.66 3.17
C SER A 46 -17.39 -4.32 2.58
N TRP A 47 -16.24 -4.31 1.90
CA TRP A 47 -15.62 -3.09 1.39
C TRP A 47 -16.42 -2.42 0.25
N GLU A 48 -17.24 -3.18 -0.45
CA GLU A 48 -18.10 -2.68 -1.53
C GLU A 48 -19.18 -1.71 -1.06
N LYS A 49 -19.45 -1.67 0.25
CA LYS A 49 -20.45 -0.78 0.85
C LYS A 49 -19.87 0.55 1.32
N LEU A 50 -18.56 0.73 1.24
CA LEU A 50 -17.92 1.96 1.69
C LEU A 50 -18.34 3.14 0.80
N SER A 51 -18.65 4.27 1.43
CA SER A 51 -18.87 5.52 0.72
C SER A 51 -17.56 6.07 0.16
N LYS A 52 -17.66 7.05 -0.74
CA LYS A 52 -16.48 7.75 -1.28
C LYS A 52 -15.68 8.42 -0.16
N GLU A 53 -16.37 9.00 0.81
CA GLU A 53 -15.80 9.68 1.97
C GLU A 53 -15.07 8.69 2.87
N GLU A 54 -15.65 7.51 3.12
CA GLU A 54 -15.00 6.45 3.92
C GLU A 54 -13.75 5.89 3.24
N ILE A 55 -13.79 5.72 1.92
CA ILE A 55 -12.61 5.29 1.14
C ILE A 55 -11.51 6.35 1.24
N LEU A 56 -11.87 7.61 1.02
CA LEU A 56 -10.94 8.75 1.10
C LEU A 56 -10.30 8.83 2.50
N GLU A 57 -11.12 8.76 3.55
CA GLU A 57 -10.65 8.82 4.93
C GLU A 57 -9.71 7.65 5.27
N LYS A 58 -10.06 6.41 4.87
CA LYS A 58 -9.18 5.25 5.10
C LYS A 58 -7.84 5.41 4.37
N ILE A 59 -7.84 5.89 3.12
CA ILE A 59 -6.59 6.11 2.37
C ILE A 59 -5.74 7.20 3.00
N PHE A 60 -6.36 8.31 3.42
CA PHE A 60 -5.67 9.39 4.12
C PHE A 60 -4.94 8.88 5.37
N GLN A 61 -5.67 8.16 6.23
CA GLN A 61 -5.12 7.65 7.47
C GLN A 61 -3.98 6.65 7.21
N LEU A 62 -4.02 5.88 6.12
CA LEU A 62 -2.91 5.02 5.72
C LEU A 62 -1.70 5.82 5.26
N ILE A 63 -1.89 6.84 4.43
CA ILE A 63 -0.82 7.72 3.97
C ILE A 63 -0.14 8.39 5.16
N GLU A 64 -0.90 8.96 6.09
CA GLU A 64 -0.33 9.54 7.32
C GLU A 64 0.46 8.50 8.12
N THR A 65 -0.10 7.31 8.31
CA THR A 65 0.54 6.24 9.10
C THR A 65 1.82 5.72 8.44
N MET A 66 1.84 5.58 7.12
CA MET A 66 3.04 5.17 6.36
C MET A 66 4.11 6.26 6.35
N ASN A 67 3.73 7.54 6.48
CA ASN A 67 4.67 8.65 6.71
C ASN A 67 5.07 8.83 8.19
N GLY A 68 4.76 7.85 9.04
CA GLY A 68 5.18 7.83 10.44
C GLY A 68 4.29 8.64 11.38
N VAL A 69 3.15 9.16 10.91
CA VAL A 69 2.23 9.95 11.74
C VAL A 69 1.07 9.08 12.21
N VAL A 70 0.92 8.92 13.52
CA VAL A 70 -0.19 8.18 14.13
C VAL A 70 -1.06 9.11 14.96
N LEU A 71 -2.38 8.98 14.80
CA LEU A 71 -3.37 9.66 15.64
C LEU A 71 -3.59 8.86 16.93
N LEU A 72 -3.24 9.48 18.05
CA LEU A 72 -3.45 8.98 19.40
C LEU A 72 -4.85 9.35 19.93
N PRO A 73 -5.31 8.70 21.01
CA PRO A 73 -6.50 9.12 21.74
C PRO A 73 -6.46 10.62 22.09
N ALA A 74 -7.62 11.26 22.11
CA ALA A 74 -7.79 12.71 22.26
C ALA A 74 -7.29 13.58 21.09
N GLY A 75 -7.00 12.98 19.92
CA GLY A 75 -6.74 13.72 18.69
C GLY A 75 -5.30 14.19 18.51
N HIS A 76 -4.37 13.75 19.37
CA HIS A 76 -2.97 14.11 19.26
C HIS A 76 -2.28 13.34 18.14
N LYS A 77 -1.52 14.01 17.29
CA LYS A 77 -0.66 13.37 16.29
C LYS A 77 0.74 13.14 16.88
N SER A 78 1.31 11.97 16.64
CA SER A 78 2.67 11.63 17.07
C SER A 78 3.47 11.13 15.88
N GLN A 79 4.68 11.68 15.71
CA GLN A 79 5.67 11.15 14.77
C GLN A 79 6.37 9.95 15.41
N VAL A 80 6.20 8.77 14.82
CA VAL A 80 6.74 7.49 15.32
C VAL A 80 8.12 7.19 14.72
N PHE A 81 8.33 7.56 13.46
CA PHE A 81 9.59 7.41 12.73
C PHE A 81 9.73 8.54 11.70
N ASP A 82 10.96 8.94 11.35
CA ASP A 82 11.27 10.05 10.45
C ASP A 82 11.88 9.61 9.11
N HIS A 83 12.03 8.32 8.88
CA HIS A 83 12.50 7.74 7.63
C HIS A 83 11.38 7.12 6.79
N ALA A 84 11.72 6.74 5.55
CA ALA A 84 10.76 6.20 4.61
C ALA A 84 10.13 4.88 5.08
N TRP A 85 8.83 4.71 4.83
CA TRP A 85 8.04 3.51 5.12
C TRP A 85 8.73 2.21 4.73
N ASN A 86 9.46 2.18 3.62
CA ASN A 86 10.11 0.94 3.15
C ASN A 86 11.36 0.54 3.93
N ARG A 87 11.88 1.41 4.81
CA ARG A 87 13.00 1.13 5.72
C ARG A 87 12.52 0.64 7.09
N GLU A 88 11.21 0.73 7.35
CA GLU A 88 10.60 0.28 8.59
C GLU A 88 10.51 -1.24 8.68
N TYR A 89 10.97 -1.81 9.80
CA TYR A 89 10.72 -3.23 10.09
C TYR A 89 9.21 -3.51 10.17
N THR A 90 8.44 -2.53 10.63
CA THR A 90 6.97 -2.55 10.63
C THR A 90 6.38 -2.86 9.24
N MET A 91 6.96 -2.29 8.18
CA MET A 91 6.54 -2.57 6.80
C MET A 91 6.86 -4.01 6.41
N TYR A 92 8.07 -4.48 6.70
CA TYR A 92 8.47 -5.86 6.43
C TYR A 92 7.52 -6.85 7.10
N ARG A 93 7.21 -6.64 8.39
CA ARG A 93 6.30 -7.50 9.14
C ARG A 93 4.91 -7.57 8.51
N LEU A 94 4.37 -6.43 8.09
CA LEU A 94 3.03 -6.35 7.52
C LEU A 94 2.94 -6.84 6.07
N SER A 95 4.03 -6.90 5.31
CA SER A 95 3.94 -7.16 3.86
C SER A 95 4.78 -8.34 3.34
N GLN A 96 5.80 -8.78 4.07
CA GLN A 96 6.80 -9.74 3.57
C GLN A 96 6.93 -11.03 4.37
N LYS A 97 6.31 -11.14 5.56
CA LYS A 97 6.38 -12.36 6.40
C LYS A 97 5.69 -13.59 5.81
N LYS A 98 4.80 -13.44 4.82
CA LYS A 98 4.04 -14.52 4.16
C LYS A 98 3.18 -15.34 5.14
N ASP A 99 2.68 -14.68 6.16
CA ASP A 99 1.66 -15.20 7.09
C ASP A 99 0.27 -14.59 6.81
N ARG A 100 -0.73 -15.06 7.56
CA ARG A 100 -2.12 -14.58 7.44
C ARG A 100 -2.23 -13.06 7.48
N LEU A 101 -1.56 -12.40 8.45
CA LEU A 101 -1.63 -10.94 8.58
C LEU A 101 -1.05 -10.24 7.35
N SER A 102 0.09 -10.71 6.84
CA SER A 102 0.73 -10.11 5.67
C SER A 102 -0.04 -10.34 4.37
N GLU A 103 -0.68 -11.50 4.22
CA GLU A 103 -1.58 -11.79 3.11
C GLU A 103 -2.83 -10.89 3.17
N LEU A 104 -3.45 -10.78 4.34
CA LEU A 104 -4.61 -9.90 4.53
C LEU A 104 -4.26 -8.45 4.28
N PHE A 105 -3.14 -7.96 4.82
CA PHE A 105 -2.67 -6.60 4.58
C PHE A 105 -2.52 -6.31 3.07
N SER A 106 -1.85 -7.22 2.34
CA SER A 106 -1.65 -7.09 0.90
C SER A 106 -2.96 -7.07 0.11
N VAL A 107 -3.90 -7.97 0.44
CA VAL A 107 -5.23 -8.03 -0.20
C VAL A 107 -6.04 -6.77 0.10
N ARG A 108 -6.02 -6.28 1.34
CA ARG A 108 -6.81 -5.12 1.78
C ARG A 108 -6.27 -3.83 1.18
N ILE A 109 -4.95 -3.63 1.11
CA ILE A 109 -4.37 -2.50 0.38
C ILE A 109 -4.77 -2.52 -1.09
N LYS A 110 -4.66 -3.67 -1.76
CA LYS A 110 -5.07 -3.85 -3.16
C LYS A 110 -6.54 -3.48 -3.37
N ASN A 111 -7.42 -3.95 -2.48
CA ASN A 111 -8.85 -3.64 -2.56
C ASN A 111 -9.12 -2.15 -2.37
N LEU A 112 -8.38 -1.47 -1.48
CA LEU A 112 -8.60 -0.03 -1.21
C LEU A 112 -8.24 0.80 -2.43
N ALA A 113 -7.06 0.53 -3.00
CA ALA A 113 -6.59 1.19 -4.20
C ALA A 113 -7.53 0.94 -5.39
N SER A 114 -8.06 -0.28 -5.52
CA SER A 114 -9.01 -0.62 -6.59
C SER A 114 -10.34 0.12 -6.41
N LEU A 115 -10.84 0.25 -5.18
CA LEU A 115 -12.08 0.98 -4.88
C LEU A 115 -11.94 2.47 -5.13
N SER A 116 -10.84 3.11 -4.71
CA SER A 116 -10.64 4.54 -4.97
C SER A 116 -10.63 4.85 -6.45
N ASP A 117 -10.01 3.99 -7.26
CA ASP A 117 -9.96 4.17 -8.71
C ASP A 117 -11.33 3.90 -9.36
N LYS A 118 -12.07 2.88 -8.89
CA LYS A 118 -13.44 2.60 -9.35
C LYS A 118 -14.39 3.77 -9.12
N HIS A 119 -14.18 4.52 -8.02
CA HIS A 119 -14.97 5.70 -7.68
C HIS A 119 -14.44 7.02 -8.28
N ASP A 120 -13.38 6.95 -9.08
CA ASP A 120 -12.64 8.09 -9.67
C ASP A 120 -12.24 9.15 -8.63
N LEU A 121 -11.79 8.69 -7.45
CA LEU A 121 -11.32 9.59 -6.40
C LEU A 121 -10.00 10.23 -6.82
N LYS A 122 -9.97 11.57 -6.77
CA LYS A 122 -8.77 12.37 -7.00
C LYS A 122 -7.98 12.53 -5.70
N ILE A 123 -6.69 12.78 -5.84
CA ILE A 123 -5.81 13.12 -4.72
C ILE A 123 -6.17 14.54 -4.26
N PRO A 124 -6.61 14.74 -3.01
CA PRO A 124 -6.80 16.07 -2.45
C PRO A 124 -5.48 16.86 -2.45
N PHE A 125 -5.55 18.16 -2.74
CA PHE A 125 -4.38 19.03 -2.90
C PHE A 125 -3.50 19.04 -1.63
N GLU A 126 -4.13 19.03 -0.47
CA GLU A 126 -3.48 18.98 0.84
C GLU A 126 -2.61 17.73 1.08
N TRP A 127 -2.77 16.66 0.28
CA TRP A 127 -2.02 15.42 0.44
C TRP A 127 -0.80 15.32 -0.46
N LEU A 128 -0.64 16.22 -1.42
CA LEU A 128 0.43 16.15 -2.42
C LEU A 128 1.81 16.10 -1.76
N ASN A 129 2.01 16.85 -0.67
CA ASN A 129 3.28 16.88 0.08
C ASN A 129 3.57 15.60 0.88
N MET A 130 2.60 14.70 1.04
CA MET A 130 2.75 13.43 1.77
C MET A 130 2.99 12.24 0.83
N LEU A 131 2.93 12.47 -0.47
CA LEU A 131 3.10 11.44 -1.48
C LEU A 131 4.49 11.59 -2.12
N PRO A 132 5.10 10.48 -2.60
CA PRO A 132 6.27 10.57 -3.47
C PRO A 132 5.93 11.51 -4.64
N ASP A 133 6.85 12.36 -5.10
CA ASP A 133 6.62 13.40 -6.12
C ASP A 133 5.49 13.05 -7.09
N THR A 134 4.29 13.57 -6.82
CA THR A 134 3.07 13.25 -7.55
C THR A 134 2.82 14.30 -8.60
N GLU A 135 2.85 13.87 -9.86
CA GLU A 135 2.16 14.65 -10.90
C GLU A 135 0.63 14.51 -10.77
N VAL A 136 -0.09 15.53 -11.22
CA VAL A 136 -1.55 15.67 -11.19
C VAL A 136 -2.31 14.52 -11.89
N GLU A 137 -1.62 13.67 -12.67
CA GLU A 137 -2.21 12.60 -13.47
C GLU A 137 -2.39 11.26 -12.74
N ALA A 138 -1.83 11.08 -11.53
CA ALA A 138 -1.95 9.82 -10.80
C ALA A 138 -3.33 9.65 -10.15
N SER A 139 -3.89 8.43 -10.22
CA SER A 139 -5.09 8.11 -9.45
C SER A 139 -4.75 7.93 -7.96
N LEU A 140 -5.74 8.12 -7.08
CA LEU A 140 -5.53 7.94 -5.64
C LEU A 140 -5.07 6.51 -5.29
N GLY A 141 -5.58 5.52 -6.01
CA GLY A 141 -5.16 4.13 -5.81
C GLY A 141 -3.72 3.89 -6.24
N GLU A 142 -3.26 4.51 -7.34
CA GLU A 142 -1.86 4.44 -7.74
C GLU A 142 -0.97 5.08 -6.68
N ALA A 143 -1.44 6.18 -6.09
CA ALA A 143 -0.68 6.88 -5.09
C ALA A 143 -0.47 6.10 -3.79
N LEU A 144 -1.51 5.43 -3.30
CA LEU A 144 -1.40 4.54 -2.16
C LEU A 144 -0.38 3.42 -2.41
N ILE A 145 -0.41 2.79 -3.59
CA ILE A 145 0.50 1.68 -3.90
C ILE A 145 1.94 2.19 -4.10
N CYS A 146 2.13 3.33 -4.77
CA CYS A 146 3.43 3.96 -4.95
C CYS A 146 4.11 4.27 -3.61
N LEU A 147 3.38 4.88 -2.67
CA LEU A 147 3.87 5.12 -1.31
C LEU A 147 4.23 3.80 -0.62
N HIS A 148 3.33 2.81 -0.69
CA HIS A 148 3.55 1.52 -0.04
C HIS A 148 4.81 0.79 -0.53
N VAL A 149 5.06 0.82 -1.85
CA VAL A 149 6.21 0.13 -2.46
C VAL A 149 7.45 1.02 -2.63
N ASN A 150 7.39 2.27 -2.18
CA ASN A 150 8.43 3.30 -2.36
C ASN A 150 8.85 3.47 -3.84
N LEU A 151 7.86 3.64 -4.70
CA LEU A 151 8.02 3.90 -6.12
C LEU A 151 7.64 5.35 -6.42
N HIS A 152 8.56 6.13 -7.00
CA HIS A 152 8.28 7.49 -7.44
C HIS A 152 7.36 7.48 -8.68
N PHE A 153 6.46 8.46 -8.80
CA PHE A 153 5.49 8.48 -9.90
C PHE A 153 6.14 8.76 -11.24
N ASP A 154 7.18 9.59 -11.29
CA ASP A 154 7.90 9.88 -12.54
C ASP A 154 8.42 8.59 -13.18
N LEU A 155 8.98 7.70 -12.37
CA LEU A 155 9.45 6.39 -12.82
C LEU A 155 8.29 5.50 -13.31
N LEU A 156 7.15 5.52 -12.61
CA LEU A 156 5.96 4.80 -13.03
C LEU A 156 5.39 5.35 -14.34
N LYS A 157 5.36 6.67 -14.50
CA LYS A 157 4.89 7.36 -15.70
C LYS A 157 5.79 7.03 -16.89
N GLU A 158 7.10 7.18 -16.73
CA GLU A 158 8.10 6.84 -17.74
C GLU A 158 7.94 5.39 -18.19
N LEU A 159 7.88 4.44 -17.25
CA LEU A 159 7.69 3.04 -17.57
C LEU A 159 6.37 2.81 -18.32
N LYS A 160 5.26 3.40 -17.88
CA LYS A 160 3.97 3.28 -18.56
C LYS A 160 4.02 3.81 -19.99
N VAL A 161 4.72 4.93 -20.24
CA VAL A 161 4.92 5.48 -21.58
C VAL A 161 5.69 4.49 -22.46
N ILE A 162 6.78 3.92 -21.94
CA ILE A 162 7.58 2.90 -22.64
C ILE A 162 6.72 1.66 -22.94
N LEU A 163 5.99 1.13 -21.97
CA LEU A 163 5.16 -0.05 -22.16
C LEU A 163 4.03 0.19 -23.19
N ARG A 164 3.47 1.41 -23.25
CA ARG A 164 2.44 1.79 -24.23
C ARG A 164 2.99 1.95 -25.65
N SER A 165 4.25 2.36 -25.80
CA SER A 165 4.89 2.53 -27.11
C SER A 165 5.39 1.22 -27.71
N GLN A 166 5.47 0.14 -26.91
CA GLN A 166 5.83 -1.18 -27.41
C GLN A 166 4.79 -1.70 -28.41
N PRO A 167 5.22 -2.38 -29.48
CA PRO A 167 4.31 -3.01 -30.42
C PRO A 167 3.39 -3.97 -29.67
N ARG A 168 2.08 -3.70 -29.66
CA ARG A 168 1.08 -4.64 -29.17
C ARG A 168 1.07 -5.85 -30.10
N ARG A 169 1.94 -6.82 -29.86
CA ARG A 169 1.74 -8.17 -30.40
C ARG A 169 0.36 -8.59 -29.93
N ALA A 170 -0.50 -9.05 -30.85
CA ALA A 170 -1.87 -9.45 -30.58
C ALA A 170 -1.91 -10.39 -29.36
N SER A 171 -2.04 -9.80 -28.18
CA SER A 171 -2.03 -10.50 -26.92
C SER A 171 -3.46 -10.92 -26.71
N THR A 172 -3.71 -12.22 -26.80
CA THR A 172 -5.00 -12.84 -26.45
C THR A 172 -5.37 -12.64 -24.98
N ASN A 173 -4.48 -12.07 -24.16
CA ASN A 173 -4.68 -11.88 -22.72
C ASN A 173 -4.77 -10.39 -22.38
N SER A 174 -5.97 -9.93 -21.99
CA SER A 174 -6.30 -8.53 -21.69
C SER A 174 -5.58 -7.95 -20.47
N ARG A 175 -4.87 -8.78 -19.68
CA ARG A 175 -4.15 -8.37 -18.45
C ARG A 175 -2.67 -8.06 -18.65
N ILE A 176 -2.09 -8.34 -19.81
CA ILE A 176 -0.67 -8.04 -20.08
C ILE A 176 -0.56 -6.63 -20.64
N ILE A 177 0.08 -5.73 -19.87
CA ILE A 177 0.19 -4.30 -20.22
C ILE A 177 1.49 -3.94 -20.97
N GLY A 178 2.42 -4.89 -21.11
CA GLY A 178 3.67 -4.72 -21.85
C GLY A 178 4.71 -5.81 -21.54
N THR A 179 5.93 -5.62 -22.03
CA THR A 179 7.06 -6.54 -21.85
C THR A 179 8.22 -5.82 -21.15
N TRP A 180 8.75 -6.45 -20.11
CA TRP A 180 9.99 -6.09 -19.42
C TRP A 180 11.16 -6.65 -20.22
N THR A 181 12.05 -5.77 -20.67
CA THR A 181 13.20 -6.12 -21.49
C THR A 181 14.47 -5.55 -20.88
N ASP A 182 15.62 -6.16 -21.19
CA ASP A 182 16.93 -5.69 -20.71
C ASP A 182 17.35 -4.35 -21.36
N ASN A 183 16.61 -3.89 -22.36
CA ASN A 183 16.83 -2.59 -23.03
C ASN A 183 16.11 -1.44 -22.33
N LEU A 184 15.43 -1.68 -21.21
CA LEU A 184 14.87 -0.60 -20.40
C LEU A 184 16.00 0.27 -19.82
N PRO A 185 15.76 1.58 -19.63
CA PRO A 185 16.70 2.44 -18.92
C PRO A 185 17.16 1.82 -17.59
N GLU A 186 18.46 1.93 -17.29
CA GLU A 186 19.09 1.30 -16.13
C GLU A 186 18.43 1.71 -14.80
N HIS A 187 18.03 2.97 -14.68
CA HIS A 187 17.36 3.48 -13.48
C HIS A 187 15.98 2.83 -13.24
N LEU A 188 15.28 2.38 -14.29
CA LEU A 188 14.05 1.59 -14.16
C LEU A 188 14.36 0.13 -13.82
N LEU A 189 15.42 -0.44 -14.40
CA LEU A 189 15.86 -1.81 -14.10
C LEU A 189 16.28 -1.98 -12.63
N ILE A 190 16.97 -1.01 -12.05
CA ILE A 190 17.34 -1.02 -10.62
C ILE A 190 16.09 -1.07 -9.72
N LYS A 191 14.96 -0.53 -10.19
CA LYS A 191 13.66 -0.53 -9.49
C LYS A 191 12.77 -1.72 -9.81
N THR A 192 13.35 -2.79 -10.37
CA THR A 192 12.63 -4.05 -10.64
C THR A 192 11.83 -4.56 -9.44
N PRO A 193 12.36 -4.62 -8.19
CA PRO A 193 11.60 -5.12 -7.05
C PRO A 193 10.36 -4.29 -6.73
N GLU A 194 10.47 -2.96 -6.78
CA GLU A 194 9.36 -2.03 -6.54
C GLU A 194 8.29 -2.14 -7.63
N PHE A 195 8.69 -2.24 -8.90
CA PHE A 195 7.75 -2.46 -10.00
C PHE A 195 7.04 -3.80 -9.91
N LYS A 196 7.74 -4.89 -9.55
CA LYS A 196 7.11 -6.21 -9.32
C LYS A 196 6.00 -6.11 -8.27
N ARG A 197 6.29 -5.48 -7.13
CA ARG A 197 5.32 -5.30 -6.03
C ARG A 197 4.16 -4.41 -6.45
N PHE A 198 4.44 -3.30 -7.14
CA PHE A 198 3.43 -2.40 -7.67
C PHE A 198 2.43 -3.14 -8.57
N PHE A 199 2.90 -3.84 -9.62
CA PHE A 199 2.02 -4.50 -10.57
C PHE A 199 1.23 -5.67 -9.96
N ALA A 200 1.81 -6.39 -9.00
CA ALA A 200 1.11 -7.42 -8.24
C ALA A 200 -0.09 -6.86 -7.45
N LEU A 201 0.11 -5.71 -6.79
CA LEU A 201 -0.95 -5.00 -6.06
C LEU A 201 -1.99 -4.36 -7.00
N ARG A 202 -1.64 -4.11 -8.27
CA ARG A 202 -2.54 -3.54 -9.29
C ARG A 202 -3.26 -4.59 -10.16
N ASP A 203 -3.03 -5.88 -9.92
CA ASP A 203 -3.49 -6.99 -10.79
C ASP A 203 -3.08 -6.86 -12.28
N GLN A 204 -1.97 -6.17 -12.53
CA GLN A 204 -1.45 -5.94 -13.87
C GLN A 204 -0.27 -6.89 -14.11
N LYS A 205 -0.11 -7.39 -15.35
CA LYS A 205 1.01 -8.27 -15.70
C LYS A 205 1.92 -7.59 -16.71
N VAL A 206 3.22 -7.57 -16.40
CA VAL A 206 4.28 -7.20 -17.35
C VAL A 206 5.05 -8.47 -17.69
N LYS A 207 5.06 -8.87 -18.96
CA LYS A 207 5.75 -10.09 -19.40
C LYS A 207 7.25 -9.94 -19.16
N GLY A 208 7.91 -10.93 -18.56
CA GLY A 208 9.36 -10.88 -18.31
C GLY A 208 9.76 -10.20 -16.99
N LEU A 209 8.83 -9.53 -16.29
CA LEU A 209 9.10 -8.93 -14.98
C LEU A 209 9.20 -9.98 -13.85
N GLY A 210 8.94 -11.26 -14.14
CA GLY A 210 8.98 -12.37 -13.18
C GLY A 210 7.88 -12.31 -12.11
N PRO A 211 7.63 -13.40 -11.36
CA PRO A 211 6.72 -13.39 -10.22
C PRO A 211 7.33 -12.62 -9.03
N VAL A 212 6.46 -12.25 -8.08
CA VAL A 212 6.80 -11.79 -6.72
C VAL A 212 7.16 -12.98 -5.85
#